data_AF-K1M530-F1
#
_entry.id   AF-K1M530-F1
#
_cell.length_a   1.000
_cell.length_b   1.000
_cell.length_c   1.000
_cell.angle_alpha   90.00
_cell.angle_beta   90.00
_cell.angle_gamma   90.00
#
_symmetry.space_group_name_H-M   'P 1'
#
loop_
_entity.id
_entity.type
_entity.pdbx_description
1 polymer ?
#
loop_
_entity_poly.entity_id
_entity_poly.type
_entity_poly.pdbx_seq_one_letter_code
_entity_poly.pdbx_strand_id
1 'polypeptide(L)'
;MEQVYFYNEEENSRQTTFRNLPPIPVFSFAWRLRFPLSIENFLRTKGERGATFEEITNELERKFKEHDALGEFSFEKRTFQRDKNTLERVLGVEIQYNRKKGVYHIAKDEIDQQEDNILDNLLLVNAYREIKHKINIMFFEQRTARGLYHLNELITAITQQKVVSFNYQKFWTDGNIVKKSVEPYALKEFKHRWYLLANEHKKEKFQIKAYGLDRITH
;
A
#
# COMPACT_ATOMS: atom_id res chain seq x y z
N MET A 1 -25.68 28.18 40.27
CA MET A 1 -26.68 28.59 39.26
C MET A 1 -26.02 29.64 38.39
N GLU A 2 -25.83 29.35 37.10
CA GLU A 2 -25.44 30.30 36.04
C GLU A 2 -25.72 29.53 34.74
N GLN A 3 -26.90 29.73 34.17
CA GLN A 3 -27.28 30.76 33.18
C GLN A 3 -26.98 30.32 31.74
N VAL A 4 -28.08 30.10 31.02
CA VAL A 4 -28.13 29.80 29.59
C VAL A 4 -28.31 31.11 28.84
N TYR A 5 -27.57 31.29 27.74
CA TYR A 5 -27.90 32.27 26.71
C TYR A 5 -27.97 31.59 25.34
N PHE A 6 -29.13 31.70 24.70
CA PHE A 6 -29.34 31.38 23.29
C PHE A 6 -29.08 32.64 22.45
N TYR A 7 -28.70 32.48 21.19
CA TYR A 7 -29.18 33.34 20.11
C TYR A 7 -29.00 32.66 18.75
N ASN A 8 -29.97 32.92 17.88
CA ASN A 8 -29.88 32.70 16.44
C ASN A 8 -29.62 34.09 15.78
N GLU A 9 -29.60 34.32 14.47
CA GLU A 9 -29.91 33.49 13.31
C GLU A 9 -28.99 33.93 12.13
N GLU A 10 -29.38 33.55 10.92
CA GLU A 10 -29.03 34.05 9.58
C GLU A 10 -28.17 35.33 9.41
N GLU A 11 -27.06 35.19 8.69
CA GLU A 11 -26.87 35.60 7.27
C GLU A 11 -25.42 35.23 6.85
N ASN A 12 -25.00 34.96 5.61
CA ASN A 12 -25.55 34.62 4.30
C ASN A 12 -24.31 34.48 3.37
N SER A 13 -24.44 33.88 2.19
CA SER A 13 -23.49 33.97 1.06
C SER A 13 -22.09 33.34 1.19
N ARG A 14 -22.01 32.05 0.82
CA ARG A 14 -21.14 31.55 -0.29
C ARG A 14 -21.43 30.06 -0.58
N GLN A 15 -22.58 29.81 -1.18
CA GLN A 15 -22.81 28.52 -1.85
C GLN A 15 -21.97 28.47 -3.14
N THR A 16 -20.90 27.67 -3.14
CA THR A 16 -20.28 27.19 -4.38
C THR A 16 -20.67 25.74 -4.61
N THR A 17 -21.55 25.58 -5.60
CA THR A 17 -22.27 24.41 -6.07
C THR A 17 -21.46 23.10 -6.13
N PHE A 18 -21.56 22.26 -5.09
CA PHE A 18 -21.31 20.81 -5.20
C PHE A 18 -22.57 20.10 -5.75
N ARG A 19 -22.88 20.34 -7.04
CA ARG A 19 -23.80 19.49 -7.82
C ARG A 19 -23.01 18.88 -8.97
N ASN A 20 -23.22 17.58 -9.20
CA ASN A 20 -22.62 16.78 -10.28
C ASN A 20 -21.18 16.27 -10.04
N LEU A 21 -20.92 15.66 -8.88
CA LEU A 21 -20.04 14.48 -8.84
C LEU A 21 -20.89 13.25 -9.20
N PRO A 22 -20.41 12.31 -10.03
CA PRO A 22 -21.14 11.08 -10.32
C PRO A 22 -21.37 10.29 -9.01
N PRO A 23 -22.48 9.56 -8.87
CA PRO A 23 -22.76 8.78 -7.67
C PRO A 23 -21.62 7.79 -7.44
N ILE A 24 -21.01 7.87 -6.25
CA ILE A 24 -19.99 6.92 -5.82
C ILE A 24 -20.70 5.59 -5.58
N PRO A 25 -20.33 4.49 -6.28
CA PRO A 25 -20.94 3.19 -6.03
C PRO A 25 -20.75 2.79 -4.56
N VAL A 26 -21.78 2.24 -3.94
CA VAL A 26 -21.82 1.91 -2.50
C VAL A 26 -21.04 0.60 -2.23
N PHE A 27 -19.75 0.59 -2.58
CA PHE A 27 -18.91 -0.62 -2.58
C PHE A 27 -17.53 -0.37 -1.94
N SER A 28 -17.44 -0.74 -0.66
CA SER A 28 -16.24 -1.07 0.14
C SER A 28 -14.95 -0.23 0.00
N PHE A 29 -14.47 0.25 1.16
CA PHE A 29 -13.17 0.92 1.32
C PHE A 29 -11.95 0.11 0.86
N ALA A 30 -12.06 -1.22 0.76
CA ALA A 30 -10.95 -2.11 0.42
C ALA A 30 -10.48 -2.01 -1.06
N TRP A 31 -11.30 -1.54 -1.98
CA TRP A 31 -10.97 -1.52 -3.42
C TRP A 31 -9.86 -0.52 -3.81
N ARG A 32 -9.53 0.42 -2.92
CA ARG A 32 -8.71 1.60 -3.23
C ARG A 32 -7.21 1.34 -3.49
N LEU A 33 -6.75 0.10 -3.29
CA LEU A 33 -5.47 -0.41 -3.81
C LEU A 33 -5.61 -1.68 -4.67
N ARG A 34 -6.81 -2.25 -4.79
CA ARG A 34 -7.06 -3.51 -5.51
C ARG A 34 -6.85 -3.36 -7.02
N PHE A 35 -7.34 -2.26 -7.61
CA PHE A 35 -7.06 -1.92 -9.01
C PHE A 35 -5.60 -1.48 -9.24
N PRO A 36 -5.01 -0.52 -8.48
CA PRO A 36 -3.59 -0.20 -8.54
C PRO A 36 -2.67 -1.43 -8.60
N LEU A 37 -2.74 -2.31 -7.60
CA LEU A 37 -1.89 -3.51 -7.51
C LEU A 37 -2.14 -4.49 -8.67
N SER A 38 -3.37 -4.56 -9.19
CA SER A 38 -3.68 -5.44 -10.32
C SER A 38 -3.18 -4.91 -11.66
N ILE A 39 -3.20 -3.59 -11.85
CA ILE A 39 -2.61 -2.88 -13.00
C ILE A 39 -1.09 -3.09 -12.99
N GLU A 40 -0.44 -2.86 -11.86
CA GLU A 40 0.99 -3.06 -11.68
C GLU A 40 1.38 -4.51 -12.03
N ASN A 41 0.77 -5.49 -11.36
CA ASN A 41 1.06 -6.91 -11.59
C ASN A 41 0.86 -7.31 -13.06
N PHE A 42 -0.14 -6.78 -13.75
CA PHE A 42 -0.35 -7.05 -15.17
C PHE A 42 0.71 -6.39 -16.06
N LEU A 43 1.10 -5.15 -15.79
CA LEU A 43 2.17 -4.49 -16.55
C LEU A 43 3.52 -5.17 -16.34
N ARG A 44 3.80 -5.70 -15.13
CA ARG A 44 4.99 -6.51 -14.85
C ARG A 44 5.08 -7.75 -15.75
N THR A 45 3.98 -8.47 -16.00
CA THR A 45 4.01 -9.64 -16.91
C THR A 45 4.23 -9.27 -18.38
N LYS A 46 4.06 -7.99 -18.74
CA LYS A 46 4.25 -7.48 -20.11
C LYS A 46 5.62 -6.83 -20.33
N GLY A 47 6.22 -6.27 -19.28
CA GLY A 47 7.51 -5.58 -19.33
C GLY A 47 7.54 -4.49 -20.41
N GLU A 48 8.67 -4.39 -21.13
CA GLU A 48 8.92 -3.44 -22.23
C GLU A 48 7.95 -3.52 -23.43
N ARG A 49 7.13 -4.59 -23.52
CA ARG A 49 6.05 -4.64 -24.51
C ARG A 49 4.89 -3.73 -24.12
N GLY A 50 4.68 -3.53 -22.82
CA GLY A 50 3.57 -2.79 -22.25
C GLY A 50 2.20 -3.43 -22.50
N ALA A 51 1.14 -2.72 -22.11
CA ALA A 51 -0.24 -3.05 -22.45
C ALA A 51 -1.02 -1.79 -22.85
N THR A 52 -1.94 -1.93 -23.79
CA THR A 52 -2.94 -0.91 -24.12
C THR A 52 -3.90 -0.67 -22.95
N PHE A 53 -4.63 0.46 -22.96
CA PHE A 53 -5.68 0.69 -21.96
C PHE A 53 -6.76 -0.41 -21.98
N GLU A 54 -7.10 -0.90 -23.18
CA GLU A 54 -8.10 -1.95 -23.38
C GLU A 54 -7.65 -3.29 -22.80
N GLU A 55 -6.41 -3.71 -23.04
CA GLU A 55 -5.84 -4.91 -22.38
C GLU A 55 -5.85 -4.82 -20.86
N ILE A 56 -5.54 -3.64 -20.29
CA ILE A 56 -5.57 -3.42 -18.85
C ILE A 56 -7.01 -3.56 -18.32
N THR A 57 -7.98 -2.90 -18.97
CA THR A 57 -9.40 -3.01 -18.61
C THR A 57 -9.89 -4.46 -18.68
N ASN A 58 -9.57 -5.17 -19.77
CA ASN A 58 -9.98 -6.57 -19.98
C ASN A 58 -9.39 -7.51 -18.91
N GLU A 59 -8.15 -7.29 -18.47
CA GLU A 59 -7.54 -8.08 -17.38
C GLU A 59 -8.17 -7.77 -16.01
N LEU A 60 -8.47 -6.50 -15.73
CA LEU A 60 -9.17 -6.12 -14.49
C LEU A 60 -10.58 -6.70 -14.47
N GLU A 61 -11.33 -6.56 -15.55
CA GLU A 61 -12.62 -7.24 -15.74
C GLU A 61 -12.50 -8.74 -15.46
N ARG A 62 -11.56 -9.43 -16.12
CA ARG A 62 -11.36 -10.88 -15.95
C ARG A 62 -11.07 -11.26 -14.50
N LYS A 63 -10.31 -10.45 -13.76
CA LYS A 63 -9.98 -10.67 -12.34
C LYS A 63 -11.12 -10.36 -11.37
N PHE A 64 -12.08 -9.51 -11.76
CA PHE A 64 -13.11 -9.00 -10.84
C PHE A 64 -14.55 -9.36 -11.22
N LYS A 65 -14.78 -9.94 -12.41
CA LYS A 65 -16.07 -10.49 -12.89
C LYS A 65 -16.77 -11.42 -11.88
N GLU A 66 -16.03 -12.18 -11.08
CA GLU A 66 -16.59 -13.10 -10.08
C GLU A 66 -17.03 -12.41 -8.78
N HIS A 67 -16.58 -11.18 -8.52
CA HIS A 67 -16.92 -10.42 -7.31
C HIS A 67 -18.07 -9.42 -7.50
N ASP A 68 -18.38 -9.03 -8.75
CA ASP A 68 -19.46 -8.08 -9.06
C ASP A 68 -20.81 -8.78 -9.30
N ALA A 69 -21.37 -9.34 -8.23
CA ALA A 69 -22.73 -9.88 -8.23
C ALA A 69 -23.84 -8.80 -8.21
N LEU A 70 -23.50 -7.50 -8.26
CA LEU A 70 -24.42 -6.39 -7.95
C LEU A 70 -24.30 -5.13 -8.85
N GLY A 71 -23.61 -5.17 -10.00
CA GLY A 71 -23.67 -4.06 -10.96
C GLY A 71 -22.46 -3.91 -11.89
N GLU A 72 -22.63 -3.12 -12.94
CA GLU A 72 -21.66 -2.95 -14.03
C GLU A 72 -20.26 -2.50 -13.56
N PHE A 73 -19.28 -3.39 -13.73
CA PHE A 73 -17.87 -3.03 -13.67
C PHE A 73 -17.56 -1.96 -14.73
N SER A 74 -17.18 -0.76 -14.30
CA SER A 74 -16.84 0.36 -15.20
C SER A 74 -15.46 0.96 -14.87
N PHE A 75 -14.42 0.41 -15.48
CA PHE A 75 -13.06 0.92 -15.33
C PHE A 75 -12.75 2.05 -16.32
N GLU A 76 -13.08 3.28 -15.92
CA GLU A 76 -12.83 4.48 -16.71
C GLU A 76 -11.37 4.97 -16.66
N LYS A 77 -10.94 5.69 -17.71
CA LYS A 77 -9.64 6.39 -17.77
C LYS A 77 -9.35 7.29 -16.56
N ARG A 78 -10.38 7.90 -15.96
CA ARG A 78 -10.25 8.72 -14.73
C ARG A 78 -9.80 7.90 -13.51
N THR A 79 -10.25 6.64 -13.43
CA THR A 79 -9.89 5.70 -12.35
C THR A 79 -8.47 5.23 -12.56
N PHE A 80 -8.12 4.81 -13.79
CA PHE A 80 -6.74 4.47 -14.16
C PHE A 80 -5.72 5.59 -13.87
N GLN A 81 -6.05 6.85 -14.17
CA GLN A 81 -5.16 7.98 -13.85
C GLN A 81 -4.99 8.20 -12.33
N ARG A 82 -6.05 7.99 -11.54
CA ARG A 82 -5.96 8.02 -10.07
C ARG A 82 -5.12 6.86 -9.53
N ASP A 83 -5.26 5.69 -10.14
CA ASP A 83 -4.57 4.46 -9.72
C ASP A 83 -3.08 4.54 -10.04
N LYS A 84 -2.69 5.06 -11.22
CA LYS A 84 -1.30 5.43 -11.54
C LYS A 84 -0.71 6.37 -10.48
N ASN A 85 -1.41 7.46 -10.13
CA ASN A 85 -0.94 8.40 -9.11
C ASN A 85 -0.84 7.76 -7.72
N THR A 86 -1.58 6.66 -7.48
CA THR A 86 -1.54 5.90 -6.23
C THR A 86 -0.34 4.94 -6.21
N LEU A 87 -0.05 4.25 -7.32
CA LEU A 87 1.14 3.42 -7.49
C LEU A 87 2.43 4.23 -7.30
N GLU A 88 2.51 5.38 -7.97
CA GLU A 88 3.66 6.28 -7.88
C GLU A 88 3.88 6.76 -6.43
N ARG A 89 2.83 7.24 -5.76
CA ARG A 89 2.93 7.83 -4.41
C ARG A 89 3.06 6.84 -3.27
N VAL A 90 2.55 5.61 -3.42
CA VAL A 90 2.52 4.61 -2.34
C VAL A 90 3.61 3.56 -2.51
N LEU A 91 3.85 3.12 -3.75
CA LEU A 91 4.76 2.01 -4.08
C LEU A 91 6.03 2.46 -4.82
N GLY A 92 6.11 3.72 -5.28
CA GLY A 92 7.26 4.23 -6.04
C GLY A 92 7.28 3.81 -7.51
N VAL A 93 6.21 3.17 -7.99
CA VAL A 93 6.11 2.60 -9.35
C VAL A 93 5.56 3.64 -10.32
N GLU A 94 6.36 4.06 -11.29
CA GLU A 94 5.96 5.03 -12.31
C GLU A 94 5.51 4.33 -13.61
N ILE A 95 4.24 4.47 -13.96
CA ILE A 95 3.70 4.00 -15.25
C ILE A 95 3.77 5.11 -16.30
N GLN A 96 4.44 4.89 -17.43
CA GLN A 96 4.50 5.83 -18.55
C GLN A 96 3.77 5.32 -19.80
N TYR A 97 3.28 6.25 -20.61
CA TYR A 97 2.60 5.96 -21.88
C TYR A 97 3.53 6.17 -23.07
N ASN A 98 3.84 5.08 -23.79
CA ASN A 98 4.64 5.11 -25.00
C ASN A 98 3.75 5.45 -26.21
N ARG A 99 3.77 6.72 -26.64
CA ARG A 99 2.97 7.22 -27.77
C ARG A 99 3.21 6.50 -29.10
N LYS A 100 4.41 5.94 -29.33
CA LYS A 100 4.74 5.24 -30.59
C LYS A 100 4.12 3.84 -30.66
N LYS A 101 4.07 3.15 -29.51
CA LYS A 101 3.50 1.80 -29.36
C LYS A 101 2.00 1.80 -29.01
N GLY A 102 1.48 2.89 -28.44
CA GLY A 102 0.09 2.97 -27.95
C GLY A 102 -0.14 2.29 -26.59
N VAL A 103 0.93 2.03 -25.83
CA VAL A 103 0.90 1.17 -24.62
C VAL A 103 1.41 1.90 -23.37
N TYR A 104 0.94 1.45 -22.22
CA TYR A 104 1.49 1.76 -20.91
C TYR A 104 2.52 0.71 -20.50
N HIS A 105 3.57 1.14 -19.80
CA HIS A 105 4.63 0.29 -19.24
C HIS A 105 5.12 0.90 -17.93
N ILE A 106 5.75 0.10 -17.08
CA ILE A 106 6.47 0.61 -15.90
C ILE A 106 7.80 1.15 -16.41
N ALA A 107 8.10 2.42 -16.12
CA ALA A 107 9.31 3.11 -16.60
C ALA A 107 10.31 3.43 -15.49
N LYS A 108 9.83 3.43 -14.23
CA LYS A 108 10.68 3.45 -13.04
C LYS A 108 10.07 2.53 -12.00
N ASP A 109 10.92 1.69 -11.44
CA ASP A 109 10.61 0.84 -10.31
C ASP A 109 11.70 1.00 -9.23
N GLU A 110 11.29 1.13 -7.97
CA GLU A 110 12.23 1.08 -6.85
C GLU A 110 12.73 -0.37 -6.62
N ILE A 111 11.99 -1.39 -7.10
CA ILE A 111 12.32 -2.81 -6.92
C ILE A 111 13.46 -3.27 -7.83
N ASP A 112 13.51 -2.81 -9.10
CA ASP A 112 14.62 -3.15 -10.01
C ASP A 112 15.98 -2.63 -9.47
N GLN A 113 15.96 -1.54 -8.70
CA GLN A 113 17.15 -1.03 -7.99
C GLN A 113 17.53 -1.84 -6.73
N GLN A 114 16.74 -2.85 -6.37
CA GLN A 114 17.02 -3.75 -5.24
C GLN A 114 17.55 -5.13 -5.66
N GLU A 115 17.51 -5.52 -6.93
CA GLU A 115 18.06 -6.83 -7.34
C GLU A 115 19.56 -6.96 -7.03
N ASP A 116 20.35 -5.92 -7.34
CA ASP A 116 21.77 -5.83 -6.97
C ASP A 116 21.98 -5.96 -5.44
N ASN A 117 21.13 -5.29 -4.66
CA ASN A 117 21.16 -5.37 -3.19
C ASN A 117 20.86 -6.78 -2.66
N ILE A 118 20.05 -7.59 -3.34
CA ILE A 118 19.75 -8.97 -2.92
C ILE A 118 20.99 -9.86 -3.11
N LEU A 119 21.71 -9.71 -4.22
CA LEU A 119 22.97 -10.44 -4.47
C LEU A 119 24.04 -10.07 -3.42
N ASP A 120 24.23 -8.78 -3.15
CA ASP A 120 25.17 -8.31 -2.12
C ASP A 120 24.82 -8.83 -0.72
N ASN A 121 23.53 -8.82 -0.34
CA ASN A 121 23.09 -9.39 0.92
C ASN A 121 23.31 -10.92 0.99
N LEU A 122 23.15 -11.64 -0.11
CA LEU A 122 23.43 -13.09 -0.18
C LEU A 122 24.92 -13.39 -0.03
N LEU A 123 25.79 -12.60 -0.69
CA LEU A 123 27.24 -12.66 -0.52
C LEU A 123 27.65 -12.38 0.94
N LEU A 124 27.03 -11.39 1.57
CA LEU A 124 27.25 -11.07 2.99
C LEU A 124 26.83 -12.22 3.92
N VAL A 125 25.71 -12.90 3.64
CA VAL A 125 25.25 -14.09 4.39
C VAL A 125 26.22 -15.27 4.20
N ASN A 126 26.79 -15.46 3.02
CA ASN A 126 27.79 -16.50 2.77
C ASN A 126 29.11 -16.20 3.50
N ALA A 127 29.62 -14.97 3.41
CA ALA A 127 30.78 -14.53 4.19
C ALA A 127 30.55 -14.71 5.70
N TYR A 128 29.34 -14.40 6.21
CA TYR A 128 28.98 -14.64 7.61
C TYR A 128 29.07 -16.12 8.01
N ARG A 129 28.63 -17.05 7.14
CA ARG A 129 28.75 -18.50 7.40
C ARG A 129 30.20 -18.94 7.54
N GLU A 130 31.10 -18.42 6.70
CA GLU A 130 32.53 -18.74 6.72
C GLU A 130 33.26 -18.20 7.95
N ILE A 131 32.90 -16.99 8.42
CA ILE A 131 33.50 -16.37 9.61
C ILE A 131 32.81 -16.73 10.92
N LYS A 132 31.71 -17.50 10.92
CA LYS A 132 30.94 -17.87 12.12
C LYS A 132 31.79 -18.55 13.22
N HIS A 133 32.92 -19.12 12.84
CA HIS A 133 33.89 -19.77 13.75
C HIS A 133 35.20 -18.97 13.94
N LYS A 134 35.30 -17.76 13.38
CA LYS A 134 36.48 -16.86 13.42
C LYS A 134 36.10 -15.51 14.04
N ILE A 135 36.00 -15.49 15.37
CA ILE A 135 35.74 -14.29 16.15
C ILE A 135 36.91 -13.28 15.96
N ASN A 136 36.64 -11.98 16.05
CA ASN A 136 37.56 -10.82 15.84
C ASN A 136 37.86 -10.34 14.40
N ILE A 137 37.32 -10.93 13.33
CA ILE A 137 37.61 -10.45 11.96
C ILE A 137 36.62 -9.38 11.46
N MET A 138 35.37 -9.38 11.94
CA MET A 138 34.33 -8.48 11.44
C MET A 138 33.40 -8.03 12.58
N PHE A 139 33.20 -6.72 12.71
CA PHE A 139 32.28 -6.12 13.68
C PHE A 139 31.02 -5.66 12.94
N PHE A 140 29.87 -6.22 13.33
CA PHE A 140 28.56 -5.81 12.81
C PHE A 140 27.83 -4.94 13.82
N GLU A 141 27.08 -3.96 13.33
CA GLU A 141 26.06 -3.28 14.12
C GLU A 141 25.02 -4.31 14.61
N GLN A 142 24.58 -4.22 15.87
CA GLN A 142 23.60 -5.15 16.43
C GLN A 142 22.20 -4.92 15.83
N ARG A 143 21.98 -5.47 14.63
CA ARG A 143 20.66 -5.50 13.98
C ARG A 143 19.72 -6.42 14.75
N THR A 144 18.97 -5.88 15.70
CA THR A 144 17.87 -6.62 16.33
C THR A 144 16.77 -6.91 15.32
N ALA A 145 16.51 -8.18 15.01
CA ALA A 145 15.46 -8.64 14.09
C ALA A 145 14.02 -8.41 14.60
N ARG A 146 13.80 -7.46 15.52
CA ARG A 146 12.50 -7.11 16.10
C ARG A 146 11.57 -6.63 14.98
N GLY A 147 10.55 -7.42 14.70
CA GLY A 147 9.60 -7.21 13.61
C GLY A 147 9.73 -8.18 12.43
N LEU A 148 10.92 -8.73 12.15
CA LEU A 148 11.09 -9.67 11.02
C LEU A 148 10.40 -11.02 11.23
N TYR A 149 10.15 -11.42 12.49
CA TYR A 149 9.42 -12.64 12.82
C TYR A 149 8.03 -12.70 12.18
N HIS A 150 7.35 -11.55 12.05
CA HIS A 150 6.01 -11.45 11.48
C HIS A 150 6.00 -11.26 9.97
N LEU A 151 7.16 -11.18 9.30
CA LEU A 151 7.25 -10.86 7.88
C LEU A 151 6.49 -11.88 7.02
N ASN A 152 6.69 -13.18 7.26
CA ASN A 152 6.03 -14.25 6.51
C ASN A 152 4.51 -14.29 6.75
N GLU A 153 4.07 -14.01 7.97
CA GLU A 153 2.65 -13.94 8.35
C GLU A 153 1.97 -12.74 7.66
N LEU A 154 2.63 -11.58 7.66
CA LEU A 154 2.16 -10.36 7.00
C LEU A 154 2.15 -10.50 5.47
N ILE A 155 3.18 -11.12 4.86
CA ILE A 155 3.19 -11.44 3.43
C ILE A 155 1.98 -12.32 3.09
N THR A 156 1.77 -13.41 3.84
CA THR A 156 0.64 -14.32 3.65
C THR A 156 -0.70 -13.59 3.79
N ALA A 157 -0.84 -12.70 4.78
CA ALA A 157 -2.04 -11.91 4.98
C ALA A 157 -2.29 -10.89 3.85
N ILE A 158 -1.25 -10.23 3.33
CA ILE A 158 -1.34 -9.34 2.16
C ILE A 158 -1.79 -10.13 0.93
N THR A 159 -1.11 -11.23 0.60
CA THR A 159 -1.43 -12.08 -0.57
C THR A 159 -2.85 -12.63 -0.49
N GLN A 160 -3.31 -13.02 0.70
CA GLN A 160 -4.65 -13.56 0.94
C GLN A 160 -5.72 -12.49 1.26
N GLN A 161 -5.37 -11.20 1.20
CA GLN A 161 -6.26 -10.06 1.49
C GLN A 161 -6.97 -10.16 2.86
N LYS A 162 -6.26 -10.70 3.87
CA LYS A 162 -6.79 -10.92 5.22
C LYS A 162 -6.55 -9.70 6.11
N VAL A 163 -7.59 -9.33 6.87
CA VAL A 163 -7.47 -8.33 7.94
C VAL A 163 -6.55 -8.87 9.04
N VAL A 164 -5.54 -8.11 9.41
CA VAL A 164 -4.59 -8.46 10.48
C VAL A 164 -4.94 -7.64 11.72
N SER A 165 -4.92 -8.27 12.89
CA SER A 165 -5.10 -7.58 14.17
C SER A 165 -3.89 -7.76 15.06
N PHE A 166 -3.37 -6.67 15.61
CA PHE A 166 -2.16 -6.65 16.43
C PHE A 166 -2.21 -5.56 17.50
N ASN A 167 -1.36 -5.67 18.50
CA ASN A 167 -1.10 -4.65 19.50
C ASN A 167 -0.01 -3.69 18.97
N TYR A 168 -0.22 -2.37 19.10
CA TYR A 168 0.71 -1.36 18.56
C TYR A 168 1.07 -0.27 19.57
N GLN A 169 2.36 -0.04 19.76
CA GLN A 169 2.88 1.02 20.62
C GLN A 169 3.13 2.31 19.81
N LYS A 170 2.53 3.43 20.25
CA LYS A 170 2.78 4.76 19.67
C LYS A 170 4.04 5.40 20.27
N PHE A 171 4.71 6.25 19.48
CA PHE A 171 5.90 7.00 19.89
C PHE A 171 5.66 8.01 21.04
N TRP A 172 4.48 8.61 21.13
CA TRP A 172 4.22 9.83 21.90
C TRP A 172 3.25 9.62 23.06
N THR A 173 3.12 8.40 23.57
CA THR A 173 2.16 8.10 24.65
C THR A 173 2.69 6.95 25.48
N ASP A 174 3.18 7.25 26.68
CA ASP A 174 3.80 6.27 27.57
C ASP A 174 2.89 5.05 27.78
N GLY A 175 3.45 3.85 27.61
CA GLY A 175 2.82 2.56 27.90
C GLY A 175 1.56 2.17 27.09
N ASN A 176 0.97 3.07 26.31
CA ASN A 176 -0.36 2.86 25.73
C ASN A 176 -0.31 1.97 24.47
N ILE A 177 -0.33 0.66 24.71
CA ILE A 177 -0.55 -0.38 23.70
C ILE A 177 -1.99 -0.27 23.19
N VAL A 178 -2.16 0.00 21.89
CA VAL A 178 -3.48 0.10 21.26
C VAL A 178 -3.69 -1.09 20.33
N LYS A 179 -4.73 -1.88 20.58
CA LYS A 179 -5.16 -2.93 19.65
C LYS A 179 -5.63 -2.30 18.34
N LYS A 180 -5.09 -2.80 17.23
CA LYS A 180 -5.40 -2.37 15.87
C LYS A 180 -5.92 -3.55 15.07
N SER A 181 -6.81 -3.25 14.13
CA SER A 181 -7.30 -4.17 13.11
C SER A 181 -7.20 -3.43 11.78
N VAL A 182 -6.43 -3.98 10.84
CA VAL A 182 -6.01 -3.28 9.63
C VAL A 182 -6.07 -4.18 8.40
N GLU A 183 -6.31 -3.56 7.25
CA GLU A 183 -6.21 -4.17 5.93
C GLU A 183 -4.78 -3.92 5.43
N PRO A 184 -3.90 -4.94 5.37
CA PRO A 184 -2.52 -4.77 4.94
C PRO A 184 -2.42 -4.77 3.40
N TYR A 185 -1.52 -3.96 2.84
CA TYR A 185 -1.33 -3.88 1.38
C TYR A 185 0.11 -4.07 0.92
N ALA A 186 1.10 -3.59 1.70
CA ALA A 186 2.50 -3.69 1.33
C ALA A 186 3.40 -3.65 2.56
N LEU A 187 4.61 -4.19 2.40
CA LEU A 187 5.73 -4.00 3.32
C LEU A 187 6.75 -3.08 2.64
N LYS A 188 7.28 -2.08 3.37
CA LYS A 188 8.33 -1.18 2.88
C LYS A 188 9.49 -1.14 3.88
N GLU A 189 10.71 -1.40 3.40
CA GLU A 189 11.92 -1.07 4.16
C GLU A 189 12.26 0.42 3.97
N PHE A 190 12.60 1.10 5.06
CA PHE A 190 13.17 2.44 5.02
C PHE A 190 14.12 2.64 6.21
N LYS A 191 15.36 3.08 5.93
CA LYS A 191 16.43 3.27 6.93
C LYS A 191 16.59 2.06 7.87
N HIS A 192 16.70 0.86 7.29
CA HIS A 192 16.85 -0.42 8.00
C HIS A 192 15.72 -0.77 8.97
N ARG A 193 14.52 -0.21 8.74
CA ARG A 193 13.30 -0.53 9.49
C ARG A 193 12.19 -0.92 8.53
N TRP A 194 11.45 -1.96 8.91
CA TRP A 194 10.31 -2.44 8.15
C TRP A 194 9.01 -1.78 8.60
N TYR A 195 8.19 -1.40 7.63
CA TYR A 195 6.89 -0.77 7.85
C TYR A 195 5.79 -1.53 7.10
N LEU A 196 4.70 -1.83 7.80
CA LEU A 196 3.46 -2.33 7.22
C LEU A 196 2.62 -1.13 6.75
N LEU A 197 2.35 -1.07 5.45
CA LEU A 197 1.44 -0.10 4.85
C LEU A 197 0.02 -0.69 4.87
N ALA A 198 -0.86 -0.09 5.67
CA ALA A 198 -2.20 -0.62 5.92
C ALA A 198 -3.25 0.48 6.14
N ASN A 199 -4.52 0.17 5.87
CA ASN A 199 -5.68 1.00 6.21
C ASN A 199 -6.34 0.48 7.49
N GLU A 200 -6.89 1.35 8.33
CA GLU A 200 -7.66 0.91 9.51
C GLU A 200 -9.00 0.30 9.07
N HIS A 201 -9.26 -0.94 9.47
CA HIS A 201 -10.45 -1.68 9.05
C HIS A 201 -11.75 -0.97 9.49
N LYS A 202 -12.78 -0.99 8.64
CA LYS A 202 -14.10 -0.34 8.84
C LYS A 202 -14.08 1.18 9.04
N LYS A 203 -13.02 1.89 8.64
CA LYS A 203 -12.94 3.35 8.78
C LYS A 203 -13.55 4.12 7.60
N GLU A 204 -14.42 5.09 7.88
CA GLU A 204 -15.10 5.97 6.89
C GLU A 204 -14.18 6.81 5.99
N LYS A 205 -12.89 6.89 6.29
CA LYS A 205 -11.91 7.61 5.47
C LYS A 205 -10.70 6.71 5.26
N PHE A 206 -10.55 6.23 4.03
CA PHE A 206 -9.40 5.46 3.59
C PHE A 206 -8.13 6.30 3.78
N GLN A 207 -7.21 5.79 4.58
CA GLN A 207 -5.94 6.44 4.84
C GLN A 207 -4.88 5.37 5.08
N ILE A 208 -3.95 5.22 4.14
CA ILE A 208 -2.76 4.40 4.35
C ILE A 208 -1.93 5.01 5.47
N LYS A 209 -1.58 4.14 6.42
CA LYS A 209 -0.69 4.42 7.55
C LYS A 209 0.46 3.43 7.52
N ALA A 210 1.63 3.90 7.93
CA ALA A 210 2.81 3.06 8.13
C ALA A 210 2.90 2.64 9.60
N TYR A 211 2.87 1.33 9.86
CA TYR A 211 3.06 0.74 11.18
C TYR A 211 4.45 0.10 11.22
N GLY A 212 5.33 0.56 12.13
CA GLY A 212 6.66 -0.03 12.26
C GLY A 212 6.58 -1.45 12.83
N LEU A 213 7.15 -2.44 12.14
CA LEU A 213 7.12 -3.84 12.59
C LEU A 213 7.89 -4.03 13.91
N ASP A 214 8.82 -3.13 14.22
CA ASP A 214 9.54 -3.02 15.50
C ASP A 214 8.62 -2.69 16.71
N ARG A 215 7.39 -2.25 16.45
CA ARG A 215 6.38 -1.80 17.44
C ARG A 215 5.07 -2.59 17.38
N ILE A 216 5.06 -3.69 16.63
CA ILE A 216 3.96 -4.65 16.57
C ILE A 216 4.22 -5.74 17.61
N THR A 217 3.22 -5.99 18.46
CA THR A 217 3.16 -7.14 19.36
C THR A 217 1.86 -7.92 19.14
N HIS A 218 1.83 -9.16 19.60
CA HIS A 218 0.62 -9.99 19.62
C HIS A 218 -0.10 -9.85 20.97
#